data_AF-A0A958J8K9-F1
#
_entry.id   AF-A0A958J8K9-F1
#
_cell.length_a   1.000
_cell.length_b   1.000
_cell.length_c   1.000
_cell.angle_alpha   90.00
_cell.angle_beta   90.00
_cell.angle_gamma   90.00
#
_symmetry.space_group_name_H-M   'P 1'
#
loop_
_entity.id
_entity.type
_entity.pdbx_description
1 polymer ?
#
loop_
_entity_poly.entity_id
_entity_poly.type
_entity_poly.pdbx_seq_one_letter_code
_entity_poly.pdbx_strand_id
1 'polypeptide(L)'
;MRIREILKKRESKVIIVDLLMMLILLVNLNLILFDWLFISKTVQNLLAHYTPVFYEWYKLNIHQDFLRVDLYFVAIFVSELLVRWGIAIKRRSYHRWFFYPFVNWYDTLGCLPVGSFRFLRVLRVVAIIVRLHKLEIID
;
A
#
# COMPACT_ATOMS: atom_id res chain seq x y z
N MET A 1 -24.25 -16.79 -3.80
CA MET A 1 -24.85 -17.00 -2.45
C MET A 1 -23.79 -17.27 -1.36
N ARG A 2 -22.70 -18.00 -1.65
CA ARG A 2 -21.57 -18.25 -0.71
C ARG A 2 -20.80 -17.01 -0.22
N ILE A 3 -20.69 -15.96 -1.04
CA ILE A 3 -19.93 -14.73 -0.70
C ILE A 3 -20.54 -14.02 0.52
N ARG A 4 -21.88 -13.99 0.64
CA ARG A 4 -22.57 -13.38 1.78
C ARG A 4 -22.33 -14.13 3.09
N GLU A 5 -22.10 -15.44 3.05
CA GLU A 5 -21.86 -16.24 4.27
C GLU A 5 -20.43 -16.12 4.79
N ILE A 6 -19.44 -15.98 3.90
CA ILE A 6 -18.04 -15.73 4.29
C ILE A 6 -17.89 -14.32 4.89
N LEU A 7 -18.57 -13.33 4.31
CA LEU A 7 -18.66 -11.96 4.87
C LEU A 7 -19.39 -11.91 6.21
N LYS A 8 -20.34 -12.82 6.47
CA LYS A 8 -21.15 -12.83 7.70
C LYS A 8 -20.42 -13.38 8.92
N LYS A 9 -19.32 -14.13 8.75
CA LYS A 9 -18.56 -14.77 9.84
C LYS A 9 -17.24 -14.06 10.17
N ARG A 10 -16.76 -13.16 9.32
CA ARG A 10 -15.67 -12.22 9.67
C ARG A 10 -16.27 -11.02 10.39
N GLU A 11 -15.78 -10.73 11.59
CA GLU A 11 -16.06 -9.48 12.32
C GLU A 11 -16.04 -8.29 11.34
N SER A 12 -17.17 -7.59 11.17
CA SER A 12 -17.34 -6.51 10.17
C SER A 12 -16.22 -5.44 10.24
N LYS A 13 -15.65 -5.25 11.44
CA LYS A 13 -14.49 -4.38 11.69
C LYS A 13 -13.24 -4.79 10.91
N VAL A 14 -12.97 -6.09 10.76
CA VAL A 14 -11.79 -6.60 10.04
C VAL A 14 -11.91 -6.31 8.54
N ILE A 15 -13.11 -6.46 7.99
CA ILE A 15 -13.38 -6.18 6.57
C ILE A 15 -13.22 -4.69 6.26
N ILE A 16 -13.72 -3.81 7.15
CA ILE A 16 -13.56 -2.36 6.97
C ILE A 16 -12.09 -1.95 6.98
N VAL A 17 -11.29 -2.52 7.90
CA VAL A 17 -9.84 -2.28 7.94
C VAL A 17 -9.18 -2.82 6.68
N ASP A 18 -9.51 -4.04 6.24
CA ASP A 18 -8.98 -4.62 4.99
C ASP A 18 -9.25 -3.68 3.78
N LEU A 19 -10.48 -3.15 3.67
CA LEU A 19 -10.87 -2.24 2.59
C LEU A 19 -10.14 -0.90 2.64
N LEU A 20 -10.05 -0.30 3.84
CA LEU A 20 -9.37 0.97 4.05
C LEU A 20 -7.88 0.84 3.71
N MET A 21 -7.26 -0.27 4.12
CA MET A 21 -5.86 -0.56 3.82
C MET A 21 -5.63 -0.78 2.33
N MET A 22 -6.56 -1.42 1.62
CA MET A 22 -6.52 -1.51 0.16
C MET A 22 -6.61 -0.12 -0.51
N LEU A 23 -7.52 0.74 -0.04
CA LEU A 23 -7.68 2.10 -0.58
C LEU A 23 -6.42 2.94 -0.40
N ILE A 24 -5.84 2.95 0.82
CA ILE A 24 -4.58 3.65 1.11
C ILE A 24 -3.47 3.18 0.17
N LEU A 25 -3.43 1.88 -0.12
CA LEU A 25 -2.41 1.27 -0.95
C LEU A 25 -2.59 1.65 -2.43
N LEU A 26 -3.83 1.73 -2.92
CA LEU A 26 -4.14 2.26 -4.26
C LEU A 26 -3.73 3.73 -4.39
N VAL A 27 -4.01 4.57 -3.38
CA VAL A 27 -3.59 5.98 -3.37
C VAL A 27 -2.07 6.10 -3.42
N ASN A 28 -1.35 5.33 -2.59
CA ASN A 28 0.10 5.31 -2.61
C ASN A 28 0.67 4.91 -3.98
N LEU A 29 0.11 3.89 -4.63
CA LEU A 29 0.53 3.48 -5.97
C LEU A 29 0.31 4.60 -7.00
N ASN A 30 -0.86 5.21 -7.01
CA ASN A 30 -1.16 6.32 -7.93
C ASN A 30 -0.19 7.48 -7.73
N LEU A 31 0.14 7.79 -6.48
CA LEU A 31 1.13 8.82 -6.15
C LEU A 31 2.51 8.48 -6.73
N ILE A 32 2.96 7.22 -6.60
CA ILE A 32 4.24 6.75 -7.18
C ILE A 32 4.23 6.84 -8.71
N LEU A 33 3.14 6.41 -9.35
CA LEU A 33 3.01 6.44 -10.80
C LEU A 33 3.02 7.89 -11.33
N PHE A 34 2.29 8.77 -10.65
CA PHE A 34 2.25 10.18 -11.01
C PHE A 34 3.61 10.85 -10.80
N ASP A 35 4.30 10.57 -9.68
CA ASP A 35 5.66 11.08 -9.44
C ASP A 35 6.64 10.62 -10.51
N TRP A 36 6.53 9.37 -10.95
CA TRP A 36 7.34 8.84 -12.04
C TRP A 36 7.11 9.58 -13.36
N LEU A 37 5.84 9.89 -13.71
CA LEU A 37 5.51 10.73 -14.86
C LEU A 37 6.06 12.17 -14.69
N PHE A 38 5.99 12.71 -13.48
CA PHE A 38 6.44 14.06 -13.14
C PHE A 38 7.96 14.24 -13.25
N ILE A 39 8.75 13.16 -13.26
CA ILE A 39 10.21 13.23 -13.56
C ILE A 39 10.47 13.78 -14.98
N SER A 40 9.56 13.57 -15.92
CA SER A 40 9.71 14.04 -17.30
C SER A 40 9.50 15.55 -17.42
N LYS A 41 10.49 16.26 -17.98
CA LYS A 41 10.40 17.71 -18.26
C LYS A 41 9.21 18.07 -19.15
N THR A 42 8.84 17.20 -20.09
CA THR A 42 7.68 17.42 -20.97
C THR A 42 6.39 17.46 -20.17
N VAL A 43 6.21 16.52 -19.25
CA VAL A 43 5.03 16.45 -18.36
C VAL A 43 4.99 17.68 -17.47
N GLN A 44 6.12 18.07 -16.88
CA GLN A 44 6.20 19.28 -16.06
C GLN A 44 5.80 20.54 -16.84
N ASN A 45 6.30 20.72 -18.07
CA ASN A 45 5.97 21.89 -18.88
C ASN A 45 4.50 21.93 -19.28
N LEU A 46 3.90 20.78 -19.60
CA LEU A 46 2.46 20.69 -19.88
C LEU A 46 1.63 21.05 -18.64
N LEU A 47 1.99 20.51 -17.47
CA LEU A 47 1.28 20.82 -16.23
C LEU A 47 1.45 22.28 -15.81
N ALA A 48 2.62 22.87 -15.99
CA ALA A 48 2.87 24.28 -15.73
C ALA A 48 2.04 25.18 -16.67
N HIS A 49 1.79 24.75 -17.90
CA HIS A 49 1.01 25.51 -18.88
C HIS A 49 -0.50 25.40 -18.65
N TYR A 50 -1.04 24.19 -18.46
CA TYR A 50 -2.49 23.99 -18.32
C TYR A 50 -3.00 24.12 -16.89
N THR A 51 -2.19 23.76 -15.89
CA THR A 51 -2.59 23.68 -14.47
C THR A 51 -1.49 24.23 -13.53
N PRO A 52 -1.11 25.51 -13.66
CA PRO A 52 0.03 26.09 -12.93
C PRO A 52 -0.11 26.01 -11.40
N VAL A 53 -1.32 26.22 -10.87
CA VAL A 53 -1.61 26.16 -9.42
C VAL A 53 -1.34 24.76 -8.87
N PHE A 54 -1.79 23.73 -9.59
CA PHE A 54 -1.57 22.34 -9.19
C PHE A 54 -0.09 21.93 -9.33
N TYR A 55 0.57 22.38 -10.39
CA TYR A 55 2.00 22.14 -10.62
C TYR A 55 2.86 22.65 -9.44
N GLU A 56 2.68 23.91 -9.04
CA GLU A 56 3.46 24.49 -7.93
C GLU A 56 3.14 23.81 -6.59
N TRP A 57 1.85 23.54 -6.31
CA TRP A 57 1.47 22.83 -5.10
C TRP A 57 2.11 21.43 -5.04
N TYR A 58 2.04 20.65 -6.12
CA TYR A 58 2.60 19.30 -6.18
C TYR A 58 4.13 19.33 -6.04
N LYS A 59 4.79 20.25 -6.75
CA LYS A 59 6.24 20.40 -6.73
C LYS A 59 6.77 20.71 -5.33
N LEU A 60 6.14 21.67 -4.64
CA LEU A 60 6.58 22.15 -3.32
C LEU A 60 6.22 21.19 -2.19
N ASN A 61 5.03 20.59 -2.22
CA ASN A 61 4.53 19.81 -1.08
C ASN A 61 4.76 18.30 -1.20
N ILE A 62 4.76 17.75 -2.41
CA ILE A 62 4.80 16.30 -2.63
C ILE A 62 6.12 15.88 -3.28
N HIS A 63 6.50 16.48 -4.40
CA HIS A 63 7.66 16.03 -5.16
C HIS A 63 8.98 16.24 -4.41
N GLN A 64 9.14 17.39 -3.75
CA GLN A 64 10.37 17.72 -3.01
C GLN A 64 10.67 16.72 -1.88
N ASP A 65 9.63 16.29 -1.17
CA ASP A 65 9.73 15.40 0.00
C ASP A 65 8.97 14.07 -0.23
N PHE A 66 8.97 13.57 -1.48
CA PHE A 66 8.21 12.38 -1.84
C PHE A 66 8.52 11.17 -0.95
N LEU A 67 9.79 11.01 -0.57
CA LEU A 67 10.23 9.97 0.36
C LEU A 67 9.52 10.07 1.71
N ARG A 68 9.31 11.28 2.24
CA ARG A 68 8.63 11.50 3.53
C ARG A 68 7.16 11.15 3.42
N VAL A 69 6.51 11.55 2.32
CA VAL A 69 5.11 11.19 2.05
C VAL A 69 4.96 9.66 1.97
N ASP A 70 5.86 8.99 1.24
CA ASP A 70 5.87 7.53 1.14
C ASP A 70 6.08 6.83 2.48
N LEU A 71 6.95 7.37 3.33
CA LEU A 71 7.21 6.85 4.67
C LEU A 71 5.97 6.88 5.57
N TYR A 72 5.09 7.88 5.45
CA TYR A 72 3.84 7.89 6.21
C TYR A 72 2.92 6.73 5.80
N PHE A 73 2.81 6.44 4.50
CA PHE A 73 2.05 5.28 4.01
C PHE A 73 2.64 3.98 4.54
N VAL A 74 3.96 3.82 4.43
CA VAL A 74 4.70 2.67 4.98
C VAL A 74 4.46 2.50 6.47
N ALA A 75 4.52 3.58 7.25
CA ALA A 75 4.31 3.51 8.69
C ALA A 75 2.91 2.97 9.03
N ILE A 76 1.88 3.39 8.29
CA ILE A 76 0.52 2.88 8.43
C ILE A 76 0.48 1.37 8.12
N PHE A 77 1.06 0.93 7.00
CA PHE A 77 1.10 -0.50 6.64
C PHE A 77 1.86 -1.36 7.64
N VAL A 78 3.02 -0.90 8.11
CA VAL A 78 3.81 -1.58 9.14
C VAL A 78 3.03 -1.66 10.44
N SER A 79 2.37 -0.58 10.87
CA SER A 79 1.54 -0.60 12.09
C SER A 79 0.42 -1.64 12.01
N GLU A 80 -0.24 -1.75 10.85
CA GLU A 80 -1.28 -2.74 10.61
C GLU A 80 -0.72 -4.17 10.68
N LEU A 81 0.42 -4.41 10.02
CA LEU A 81 1.12 -5.69 10.03
C LEU A 81 1.48 -6.11 11.47
N LEU A 82 2.02 -5.18 12.27
CA LEU A 82 2.37 -5.42 13.67
C LEU A 82 1.13 -5.78 14.52
N VAL A 83 0.00 -5.08 14.31
CA VAL A 83 -1.26 -5.40 14.99
C VAL A 83 -1.74 -6.81 14.63
N ARG A 84 -1.78 -7.17 13.35
CA ARG A 84 -2.18 -8.52 12.91
C ARG A 84 -1.24 -9.59 13.41
N TRP A 85 0.07 -9.31 13.42
CA TRP A 85 1.07 -10.21 13.96
C TRP A 85 0.87 -10.43 15.46
N GLY A 86 0.66 -9.37 16.24
CA GLY A 86 0.36 -9.46 17.68
C GLY A 86 -0.90 -10.28 17.97
N ILE A 87 -1.96 -10.11 17.17
CA ILE A 87 -3.18 -10.93 17.26
C ILE A 87 -2.88 -12.40 16.97
N ALA A 88 -2.07 -12.71 15.95
CA ALA A 88 -1.71 -14.08 15.59
C ALA A 88 -0.87 -14.76 16.69
N ILE A 89 0.02 -14.01 17.36
CA ILE A 89 0.78 -14.48 18.52
C ILE A 89 -0.17 -14.83 19.67
N LYS A 90 -1.12 -13.93 20.00
CA LYS A 90 -2.11 -14.16 21.07
C LYS A 90 -2.99 -15.39 20.79
N ARG A 91 -3.34 -15.63 19.53
CA ARG A 91 -4.15 -16.78 19.10
C ARG A 91 -3.35 -18.07 18.90
N ARG A 92 -2.03 -18.06 19.13
CA ARG A 92 -1.09 -19.18 18.88
C ARG A 92 -1.32 -19.85 17.52
N SER A 93 -1.62 -19.05 16.49
CA SER A 93 -1.97 -19.59 15.17
C SER A 93 -0.78 -20.23 14.43
N TYR A 94 0.45 -19.97 14.89
CA TYR A 94 1.67 -20.56 14.34
C TYR A 94 2.51 -21.18 15.46
N HIS A 95 3.19 -22.28 15.16
CA HIS A 95 4.08 -22.99 16.10
C HIS A 95 5.19 -22.07 16.65
N ARG A 96 5.65 -21.09 15.88
CA ARG A 96 6.58 -20.06 16.34
C ARG A 96 6.13 -18.68 15.86
N TRP A 97 6.22 -17.68 16.72
CA TRP A 97 5.81 -16.31 16.44
C TRP A 97 6.53 -15.69 15.23
N PHE A 98 7.80 -16.05 15.01
CA PHE A 98 8.62 -15.53 13.91
C PHE A 98 8.17 -16.00 12.52
N PHE A 99 7.36 -17.06 12.39
CA PHE A 99 6.91 -17.55 11.07
C PHE A 99 5.91 -16.61 10.38
N TYR A 100 5.19 -15.79 11.14
CA TYR A 100 4.14 -14.92 10.61
C TYR A 100 4.61 -14.03 9.44
N PRO A 101 5.68 -13.22 9.56
CA PRO A 101 6.16 -12.39 8.46
C PRO A 101 6.64 -13.18 7.23
N PHE A 102 7.06 -14.44 7.38
CA PHE A 102 7.49 -15.29 6.25
C PHE A 102 6.31 -15.91 5.52
N VAL A 103 5.25 -16.28 6.25
CA VAL A 103 3.99 -16.74 5.62
C VAL A 103 3.31 -15.57 4.91
N ASN A 104 3.35 -14.38 5.50
CA ASN A 104 2.83 -13.15 4.95
C ASN A 104 3.90 -12.30 4.26
N TRP A 105 4.91 -12.94 3.66
CA TRP A 105 6.07 -12.24 3.09
C TRP A 105 5.69 -11.16 2.06
N TYR A 106 4.61 -11.37 1.30
CA TYR A 106 4.09 -10.38 0.37
C TYR A 106 3.62 -9.09 1.05
N ASP A 107 2.89 -9.22 2.16
CA ASP A 107 2.46 -8.06 2.96
C ASP A 107 3.72 -7.40 3.57
N THR A 108 4.61 -8.21 4.16
CA THR A 108 5.85 -7.73 4.80
C THR A 108 6.75 -6.96 3.82
N LEU A 109 6.96 -7.46 2.60
CA LEU A 109 7.77 -6.80 1.58
C LEU A 109 7.05 -5.60 0.96
N GLY A 110 5.73 -5.66 0.80
CA GLY A 110 4.91 -4.54 0.32
C GLY A 110 4.98 -3.33 1.25
N CYS A 111 5.14 -3.58 2.55
CA CYS A 111 5.29 -2.54 3.57
C CYS A 111 6.68 -1.88 3.59
N LEU A 112 7.70 -2.40 2.90
CA LEU A 112 9.04 -1.85 3.03
C LEU A 112 9.16 -0.45 2.39
N PRO A 113 9.82 0.50 3.09
CA PRO A 113 10.17 1.79 2.49
C PRO A 113 11.33 1.55 1.53
N VAL A 114 11.00 1.42 0.26
CA VAL A 114 11.97 1.25 -0.84
C VAL A 114 12.51 2.60 -1.26
N GLY A 115 13.10 3.32 -0.29
CA GLY A 115 13.57 4.69 -0.46
C GLY A 115 14.76 4.85 -1.40
N SER A 116 15.54 3.78 -1.60
CA SER A 116 16.82 3.86 -2.34
C SER A 116 16.85 3.08 -3.65
N PHE A 117 15.97 2.10 -3.83
CA PHE A 117 15.95 1.28 -5.05
C PHE A 117 14.63 1.47 -5.80
N ARG A 118 14.67 2.29 -6.87
CA ARG A 118 13.51 2.57 -7.74
C ARG A 118 12.82 1.30 -8.25
N PHE A 119 13.58 0.26 -8.55
CA PHE A 119 13.07 -1.03 -9.02
C PHE A 119 12.26 -1.80 -7.97
N LEU A 120 12.59 -1.64 -6.68
CA LEU A 120 11.90 -2.35 -5.61
C LEU A 120 10.47 -1.82 -5.37
N ARG A 121 10.09 -0.67 -5.95
CA ARG A 121 8.69 -0.21 -5.93
C ARG A 121 7.74 -1.16 -6.67
N VAL A 122 8.25 -1.95 -7.62
CA VAL A 122 7.48 -3.01 -8.30
C VAL A 122 6.98 -4.06 -7.30
N LEU A 123 7.69 -4.28 -6.19
CA LEU A 123 7.25 -5.20 -5.13
C LEU A 123 5.89 -4.79 -4.56
N ARG A 124 5.59 -3.49 -4.49
CA ARG A 124 4.28 -3.01 -4.05
C ARG A 124 3.17 -3.35 -5.04
N VAL A 125 3.47 -3.32 -6.34
CA VAL A 125 2.53 -3.76 -7.39
C VAL A 125 2.25 -5.25 -7.28
N VAL A 126 3.29 -6.06 -7.05
CA VAL A 126 3.13 -7.50 -6.79
C VAL A 126 2.28 -7.74 -5.52
N ALA A 127 2.55 -7.00 -4.45
CA ALA A 127 1.76 -7.07 -3.22
C ALA A 127 0.27 -6.70 -3.45
N ILE A 128 -0.02 -5.70 -4.29
CA ILE A 128 -1.39 -5.33 -4.71
C ILE A 128 -2.07 -6.49 -5.41
N ILE A 129 -1.42 -7.05 -6.43
CA ILE A 129 -1.99 -8.14 -7.24
C ILE A 129 -2.33 -9.34 -6.35
N VAL A 130 -1.42 -9.69 -5.43
CA VAL A 130 -1.64 -10.79 -4.48
C VAL A 130 -2.76 -10.48 -3.49
N ARG A 131 -2.84 -9.25 -2.98
CA ARG A 131 -3.93 -8.81 -2.09
C ARG A 131 -5.29 -8.81 -2.81
N LEU A 132 -5.32 -8.38 -4.06
CA LEU A 132 -6.51 -8.44 -4.92
C LEU A 132 -6.98 -9.87 -5.16
N HIS A 133 -6.06 -10.79 -5.49
CA HIS A 133 -6.39 -12.22 -5.62
C HIS A 133 -6.95 -12.80 -4.32
N LYS A 134 -6.36 -12.45 -3.17
CA LYS A 134 -6.85 -12.91 -1.86
C LYS A 134 -8.23 -12.36 -1.47
N LEU A 135 -8.67 -11.27 -2.08
CA LEU A 135 -10.00 -10.71 -1.87
C LEU A 135 -11.08 -11.41 -2.72
N GLU A 136 -10.73 -12.45 -3.50
CA GLU A 136 -11.66 -13.27 -4.31
C GLU A 136 -12.56 -12.45 -5.25
N ILE A 137 -12.04 -11.35 -5.83
CA ILE A 137 -12.78 -10.56 -6.83
C ILE A 137 -12.48 -11.02 -8.26
N ILE A 138 -11.46 -11.86 -8.48
CA ILE A 138 -11.09 -12.35 -9.81
C ILE A 138 -10.77 -13.84 -9.69
N ASP A 139 -11.53 -14.65 -10.45
CA ASP A 139 -11.29 -16.08 -10.73
C ASP A 139 -10.21 -16.23 -11.82
#